data_AF-A0A8S3JMY8-F1
#
_entry.id   AF-A0A8S3JMY8-F1
#
_cell.length_a   1.000
_cell.length_b   1.000
_cell.length_c   1.000
_cell.angle_alpha   90.00
_cell.angle_beta   90.00
_cell.angle_gamma   90.00
#
_symmetry.space_group_name_H-M   'P 1'
#
loop_
_entity.id
_entity.type
_entity.pdbx_description
1 polymer ?
#
loop_
_entity_poly.entity_id
_entity_poly.type
_entity_poly.pdbx_seq_one_letter_code
_entity_poly.pdbx_strand_id
1 'polypeptide(L)'
;LFVLAQKFRDVMNDYNQVQLGYRQKCKERIQRQLEITGRSVTEGEVEEMLESGNPAVFTQGIMVETAQAKQSLADIEARHGDIMKLEKSIRELHDMFIDMAALVQTQV
;
A
#
# COMPACT_ATOMS: atom_id res chain seq x y z
N LEU A 1 -28.85 1.04 16.28
CA LEU A 1 -28.32 1.11 14.89
C LEU A 1 -27.44 2.34 14.67
N PHE A 2 -27.95 3.56 14.84
CA PHE A 2 -27.16 4.80 14.66
C PHE A 2 -25.84 4.84 15.46
N VAL A 3 -25.88 4.57 16.76
CA VAL A 3 -24.68 4.57 17.62
C VAL A 3 -23.66 3.48 17.20
N LEU A 4 -24.13 2.34 16.72
CA LEU A 4 -23.27 1.25 16.25
C LEU A 4 -22.58 1.64 14.93
N ALA A 5 -23.32 2.25 14.00
CA ALA A 5 -22.79 2.75 12.74
C ALA A 5 -21.76 3.88 12.95
N GLN A 6 -21.98 4.74 13.96
CA GLN A 6 -21.03 5.79 14.32
C GLN A 6 -19.72 5.21 14.89
N LYS A 7 -19.81 4.29 15.86
CA LYS A 7 -18.62 3.60 16.39
C LYS A 7 -17.85 2.82 15.32
N PHE A 8 -18.57 2.17 14.40
CA PHE A 8 -17.94 1.47 13.28
C PHE A 8 -17.17 2.45 12.39
N ARG A 9 -17.78 3.59 12.03
CA ARG A 9 -17.11 4.65 11.25
C ARG A 9 -15.83 5.16 11.92
N ASP A 10 -15.85 5.37 13.22
CA ASP A 10 -14.68 5.87 13.96
C ASP A 10 -13.52 4.85 13.91
N VAL A 11 -13.80 3.58 14.21
CA VAL A 11 -12.80 2.48 14.12
C VAL A 11 -12.26 2.33 12.70
N MET A 12 -13.13 2.48 11.70
CA MET A 12 -12.76 2.41 10.29
C MET A 12 -11.84 3.56 9.87
N ASN A 13 -12.11 4.77 10.36
CA ASN A 13 -11.25 5.91 10.09
C ASN A 13 -9.87 5.73 10.72
N ASP A 14 -9.82 5.30 11.99
CA ASP A 14 -8.56 4.98 12.68
C ASP A 14 -7.78 3.91 11.93
N TYR A 15 -8.45 2.85 11.48
CA TYR A 15 -7.83 1.79 10.71
C TYR A 15 -7.26 2.29 9.38
N ASN A 16 -7.99 3.13 8.65
CA ASN A 16 -7.51 3.74 7.40
C ASN A 16 -6.25 4.59 7.65
N GLN A 17 -6.23 5.41 8.71
CA GLN A 17 -5.04 6.20 9.07
C GLN A 17 -3.82 5.32 9.35
N VAL A 18 -3.99 4.21 10.07
CA VAL A 18 -2.91 3.24 10.32
C VAL A 18 -2.42 2.61 9.02
N GLN A 19 -3.33 2.27 8.10
CA GLN A 19 -2.99 1.69 6.81
C GLN A 19 -2.23 2.68 5.93
N LEU A 20 -2.67 3.95 5.83
CA LEU A 20 -1.95 5.01 5.10
C LEU A 20 -0.53 5.20 5.67
N GLY A 21 -0.39 5.20 6.99
CA GLY A 21 0.92 5.25 7.64
C GLY A 21 1.81 4.05 7.31
N TYR A 22 1.24 2.85 7.22
CA TYR A 22 1.98 1.65 6.81
C TYR A 22 2.40 1.72 5.33
N ARG A 23 1.51 2.17 4.44
CA ARG A 23 1.80 2.39 3.01
C ARG A 23 3.00 3.32 2.83
N GLN A 24 3.00 4.45 3.54
CA GLN A 24 4.10 5.42 3.46
C GLN A 24 5.43 4.81 3.91
N LYS A 25 5.45 4.04 5.00
CA LYS A 25 6.67 3.35 5.46
C LYS A 25 7.19 2.32 4.46
N CYS A 26 6.30 1.60 3.78
CA CYS A 26 6.69 0.69 2.70
C CYS A 26 7.29 1.44 1.52
N LYS A 27 6.67 2.57 1.12
CA LYS A 27 7.16 3.44 0.04
C LYS A 27 8.56 3.98 0.33
N GLU A 28 8.79 4.54 1.51
CA GLU A 28 10.12 5.02 1.94
C GLU A 28 11.17 3.91 1.92
N ARG A 29 10.79 2.69 2.32
CA ARG A 29 11.68 1.53 2.28
C ARG A 29 12.05 1.14 0.85
N ILE A 30 11.08 1.13 -0.07
CA ILE A 30 11.33 0.85 -1.49
C ILE A 30 12.30 1.89 -2.06
N GLN A 31 12.06 3.17 -1.80
CA GLN A 31 12.93 4.26 -2.25
C GLN A 31 14.38 4.06 -1.77
N ARG A 32 14.59 3.81 -0.47
CA ARG A 32 15.94 3.57 0.07
C ARG A 32 16.62 2.34 -0.55
N GLN A 33 15.87 1.26 -0.81
CA GLN A 33 16.44 0.07 -1.45
C GLN A 33 16.83 0.33 -2.90
N LEU A 34 16.05 1.13 -3.64
CA LEU A 34 16.42 1.56 -4.99
C LEU A 34 17.70 2.41 -4.98
N GLU A 35 17.83 3.34 -4.04
CA GLU A 35 19.06 4.13 -3.86
C GLU A 35 20.29 3.25 -3.59
N ILE A 36 20.16 2.23 -2.74
CA ILE A 36 21.23 1.26 -2.45
C ILE A 36 21.66 0.49 -3.71
N THR A 37 20.71 0.19 -4.60
CA THR A 37 21.01 -0.46 -5.89
C THR A 37 21.59 0.48 -6.95
N GLY A 38 21.80 1.76 -6.60
CA GLY A 38 22.35 2.78 -7.49
C GLY A 38 21.31 3.50 -8.35
N ARG A 39 20.01 3.29 -8.09
CA ARG A 39 18.91 3.95 -8.79
C ARG A 39 18.27 5.01 -7.89
N SER A 40 18.71 6.26 -8.05
CA SER A 40 18.08 7.38 -7.37
C SER A 40 16.72 7.67 -8.00
N VAL A 41 15.67 7.65 -7.19
CA VAL A 41 14.30 7.97 -7.61
C VAL A 41 13.65 8.92 -6.61
N THR A 42 12.81 9.79 -7.13
CA THR A 42 11.97 10.68 -6.34
C THR A 42 10.77 9.94 -5.77
N GLU A 43 10.14 10.53 -4.74
CA GLU A 43 8.93 9.99 -4.16
C GLU A 43 7.77 9.87 -5.19
N GLY A 44 7.71 10.79 -6.15
CA GLY A 44 6.72 10.75 -7.25
C GLY A 44 6.97 9.57 -8.20
N GLU A 45 8.22 9.34 -8.61
CA GLU A 45 8.56 8.20 -9.47
C GLU A 45 8.29 6.86 -8.77
N VAL A 46 8.54 6.74 -7.47
CA VAL A 46 8.19 5.53 -6.71
C VAL A 46 6.68 5.31 -6.72
N GLU A 47 5.88 6.37 -6.65
CA GLU A 47 4.42 6.27 -6.75
C GLU A 47 3.99 5.74 -8.12
N GLU A 48 4.50 6.30 -9.21
CA GLU A 48 4.20 5.85 -10.58
C GLU A 48 4.58 4.37 -10.78
N MET A 49 5.71 3.95 -10.19
CA MET A 49 6.15 2.56 -10.21
C MET A 49 5.18 1.63 -9.46
N LEU A 50 4.65 2.05 -8.31
CA LEU A 50 3.63 1.31 -7.56
C LEU A 50 2.32 1.23 -8.35
N GLU A 51 1.87 2.34 -8.94
CA GLU A 51 0.63 2.42 -9.73
C GLU A 51 0.69 1.58 -11.02
N SER A 52 1.88 1.35 -11.57
CA SER A 52 2.05 0.49 -12.74
C SER A 52 1.60 -0.95 -12.51
N GLY A 53 1.55 -1.41 -11.24
CA GLY A 53 1.21 -2.76 -10.85
C GLY A 53 2.17 -3.84 -11.38
N ASN A 54 3.30 -3.45 -11.98
CA ASN A 54 4.27 -4.35 -12.58
C ASN A 54 5.55 -4.39 -11.73
N PRO A 55 5.82 -5.47 -10.97
CA PRO A 55 7.03 -5.59 -10.15
C PRO A 55 8.34 -5.46 -10.95
N ALA A 56 8.34 -5.77 -12.26
CA ALA A 56 9.53 -5.65 -13.09
C ALA A 56 10.00 -4.20 -13.28
N VAL A 57 9.14 -3.20 -13.01
CA VAL A 57 9.55 -1.79 -13.07
C VAL A 57 10.66 -1.47 -12.06
N PHE A 58 10.69 -2.19 -10.93
CA PHE A 58 11.69 -2.04 -9.88
C PHE A 58 13.03 -2.67 -10.25
N THR A 59 13.06 -3.69 -11.10
CA THR A 59 14.30 -4.39 -11.51
C THR A 59 14.93 -3.77 -12.76
N GLN A 60 14.20 -2.93 -13.49
CA GLN A 60 14.67 -2.30 -14.71
C GLN A 60 15.88 -1.39 -14.46
N GLY A 61 17.00 -1.67 -15.14
CA GLY A 61 18.22 -0.86 -15.07
C GLY A 61 19.15 -1.17 -13.89
N ILE A 62 18.84 -2.17 -13.06
CA ILE A 62 19.71 -2.59 -11.95
C ILE A 62 20.57 -3.78 -12.40
N MET A 63 21.90 -3.65 -12.27
CA MET A 63 22.81 -4.77 -12.48
C MET A 63 22.77 -5.71 -11.26
N VAL A 64 22.10 -6.85 -11.41
CA VAL A 64 21.84 -7.84 -10.35
C VAL A 64 23.04 -8.79 -10.13
N GLU A 65 24.27 -8.29 -10.25
CA GLU A 65 25.47 -9.12 -10.13
C GLU A 65 25.93 -9.28 -8.67
N THR A 66 25.56 -8.35 -7.79
CA THR A 66 25.92 -8.40 -6.37
C THR A 66 24.85 -9.11 -5.54
N ALA A 67 25.28 -9.85 -4.51
CA ALA A 67 24.36 -10.46 -3.54
C ALA A 67 23.50 -9.40 -2.81
N GLN A 68 24.07 -8.22 -2.61
CA GLN A 68 23.38 -7.08 -2.02
C GLN A 68 22.24 -6.56 -2.90
N ALA A 69 22.47 -6.39 -4.22
CA ALA A 69 21.42 -5.96 -5.14
C ALA A 69 20.26 -6.97 -5.21
N LYS A 70 20.57 -8.28 -5.17
CA LYS A 70 19.55 -9.35 -5.09
C LYS A 70 18.70 -9.22 -3.84
N GLN A 71 19.32 -9.00 -2.67
CA GLN A 71 18.59 -8.83 -1.42
C GLN A 71 17.72 -7.57 -1.43
N SER A 72 18.25 -6.44 -1.92
CA SER A 72 17.48 -5.19 -2.05
C SER A 72 16.27 -5.35 -2.96
N LEU A 73 16.40 -6.06 -4.08
CA LEU A 73 15.27 -6.35 -4.98
C LEU A 73 14.22 -7.25 -4.33
N ALA A 74 14.64 -8.31 -3.65
CA ALA A 74 13.71 -9.19 -2.91
C ALA A 74 12.94 -8.42 -1.82
N ASP A 75 13.62 -7.51 -1.12
CA ASP A 75 13.00 -6.63 -0.14
C ASP A 75 11.97 -5.69 -0.79
N ILE A 76 12.27 -5.13 -1.97
CA ILE A 76 11.33 -4.29 -2.73
C ILE A 76 10.08 -5.09 -3.13
N GLU A 77 10.27 -6.27 -3.70
CA GLU A 77 9.16 -7.15 -4.11
C GLU A 77 8.25 -7.52 -2.94
N ALA A 78 8.84 -7.83 -1.77
CA ALA A 78 8.09 -8.12 -0.55
C ALA A 78 7.25 -6.91 -0.11
N ARG A 79 7.81 -5.69 -0.14
CA ARG A 79 7.08 -4.47 0.25
C ARG A 79 6.01 -4.08 -0.76
N HIS A 80 6.25 -4.28 -2.05
CA HIS A 80 5.22 -4.13 -3.07
C HIS A 80 4.05 -5.09 -2.79
N GLY A 81 4.34 -6.36 -2.49
CA GLY A 81 3.32 -7.34 -2.10
C GLY A 81 2.53 -6.93 -0.85
N ASP A 82 3.18 -6.33 0.14
CA ASP A 82 2.52 -5.79 1.33
C ASP A 82 1.56 -4.63 0.98
N ILE A 83 1.98 -3.71 0.09
CA ILE A 83 1.14 -2.60 -0.37
C ILE A 83 -0.07 -3.14 -1.13
N MET A 84 0.10 -4.12 -2.02
CA MET A 84 -1.03 -4.72 -2.76
C MET A 84 -2.06 -5.36 -1.84
N LYS A 85 -1.61 -6.06 -0.78
CA LYS A 85 -2.50 -6.63 0.24
C LYS A 85 -3.24 -5.54 1.02
N LEU A 86 -2.54 -4.46 1.36
CA LEU A 86 -3.11 -3.31 2.05
C LEU A 86 -4.23 -2.67 1.21
N GLU A 87 -3.97 -2.38 -0.06
CA GLU A 87 -4.94 -1.78 -0.97
C GLU A 87 -6.17 -2.66 -1.20
N LYS A 88 -5.96 -3.99 -1.27
CA LYS A 88 -7.07 -4.95 -1.28
C LYS A 88 -7.91 -4.86 0.00
N SER A 89 -7.28 -4.83 1.16
CA SER A 89 -7.97 -4.69 2.45
C SER A 89 -8.75 -3.38 2.55
N ILE A 90 -8.20 -2.26 2.07
CA ILE A 90 -8.89 -0.96 2.01
C ILE A 90 -10.15 -1.07 1.15
N ARG A 91 -10.07 -1.70 -0.02
CA ARG A 91 -11.21 -1.90 -0.91
C ARG A 91 -12.31 -2.75 -0.26
N GLU A 92 -11.97 -3.88 0.33
CA GLU A 92 -12.93 -4.75 1.02
C GLU A 92 -13.65 -4.02 2.17
N LEU A 93 -12.91 -3.20 2.90
CA LEU A 93 -13.42 -2.38 3.98
C LEU A 93 -14.36 -1.27 3.52
N HIS A 94 -14.04 -0.63 2.39
CA HIS A 94 -14.90 0.35 1.75
C HIS A 94 -16.22 -0.28 1.29
N ASP A 95 -16.17 -1.47 0.70
CA ASP A 95 -17.38 -2.18 0.24
C ASP A 95 -18.30 -2.53 1.42
N MET A 96 -17.74 -3.05 2.52
CA MET A 96 -18.51 -3.27 3.77
C MET A 96 -19.16 -1.97 4.30
N PHE A 97 -18.48 -0.83 4.14
CA PHE A 97 -19.01 0.46 4.57
C PHE A 97 -20.21 0.90 3.72
N ILE A 98 -20.14 0.70 2.40
CA ILE A 98 -21.26 0.98 1.48
C ILE A 98 -22.45 0.10 1.84
N ASP A 99 -22.24 -1.20 2.05
CA ASP A 99 -23.30 -2.14 2.42
C ASP A 99 -23.98 -1.73 3.75
N MET A 100 -23.19 -1.33 4.74
CA MET A 100 -23.71 -0.85 6.01
C MET A 100 -24.50 0.47 5.85
N ALA A 101 -24.04 1.39 5.01
CA ALA A 101 -24.73 2.63 4.73
C ALA A 101 -26.09 2.38 4.04
N ALA A 102 -26.14 1.44 3.08
CA ALA A 102 -27.37 1.03 2.41
C ALA A 102 -28.38 0.41 3.39
N LEU A 103 -27.93 -0.48 4.28
CA LEU A 103 -28.79 -1.10 5.31
C LEU A 103 -29.39 -0.07 6.28
N VAL A 104 -28.63 0.96 6.67
CA VAL A 104 -29.13 2.05 7.51
C VAL A 104 -30.18 2.89 6.78
N GLN A 105 -30.05 3.09 5.45
CA GLN A 105 -31.06 3.80 4.65
C GLN A 105 -32.34 2.98 4.44
N THR A 106 -32.27 1.64 4.46
CA THR A 106 -33.45 0.79 4.24
C THR A 106 -34.33 0.61 5.48
N GLN A 107 -33.86 1.04 6.66
CA GLN A 107 -34.57 0.92 7.94
C GLN A 107 -35.18 2.26 8.43
N VAL A 108 -35.24 3.26 7.54
CA VAL A 108 -35.94 4.54 7.76
C VAL A 108 -37.22 4.56 6.94
#